data_AF-A0A3D1CUE5-F1
#
_entry.id   AF-A0A3D1CUE5-F1
#
_cell.length_a   1.000
_cell.length_b   1.000
_cell.length_c   1.000
_cell.angle_alpha   90.00
_cell.angle_beta   90.00
_cell.angle_gamma   90.00
#
_symmetry.space_group_name_H-M   'P 1'
#
loop_
_entity.id
_entity.type
_entity.pdbx_description
1 polymer ?
#
loop_
_entity_poly.entity_id
_entity_poly.type
_entity_poly.pdbx_seq_one_letter_code
_entity_poly.pdbx_strand_id
1 'polypeptide(L)'
;MSKRIISLHLLGWILAGVILVISLMSAARLTVDQGHTASGRTWYWSRTILPDHVLYPLLMVVDRLALETTSDPKTRVYIQVNYSYRRTQSALTLIEKNQPELALTTLTKAQKYLNQAATEALVAELAIPEKRLIIKAIDHLNSVTDGALPSFTTYDRGVLQELRQEAVVLEEKLIDSIK
;
A
#
# COMPACT_ATOMS: atom_id res chain seq x y z
N MET A 1 -27.47 0.88 40.31
CA MET A 1 -27.01 -0.34 39.60
C MET A 1 -25.65 -0.06 38.98
N SER A 2 -24.69 -0.94 39.26
CA SER A 2 -23.26 -0.62 39.40
C SER A 2 -22.51 -0.41 38.07
N LYS A 3 -21.90 0.78 37.90
CA LYS A 3 -20.98 1.11 36.80
C LYS A 3 -19.85 0.08 36.59
N ARG A 4 -19.52 -0.71 37.62
CA ARG A 4 -18.51 -1.79 37.57
C ARG A 4 -18.96 -3.01 36.76
N ILE A 5 -20.26 -3.30 36.72
CA ILE A 5 -20.80 -4.43 35.94
C ILE A 5 -20.75 -4.09 34.45
N ILE A 6 -21.09 -2.84 34.10
CA ILE A 6 -21.03 -2.33 32.73
C ILE A 6 -19.58 -2.32 32.21
N SER A 7 -18.59 -1.92 33.02
CA SER A 7 -17.18 -1.96 32.62
C SER A 7 -16.64 -3.38 32.42
N LEU A 8 -17.11 -4.37 33.18
CA LEU A 8 -16.71 -5.77 33.03
C LEU A 8 -17.25 -6.38 31.73
N HIS A 9 -18.51 -6.09 31.38
CA HIS A 9 -19.07 -6.53 30.10
C HIS A 9 -18.37 -5.86 28.92
N LEU A 10 -18.08 -4.56 29.01
CA LEU A 10 -17.36 -3.84 27.95
C LEU A 10 -15.96 -4.43 27.71
N LEU A 11 -15.24 -4.75 28.78
CA LEU A 11 -13.95 -5.42 28.71
C LEU A 11 -14.07 -6.81 28.07
N GLY A 12 -15.11 -7.57 28.40
CA GLY A 12 -15.39 -8.87 27.79
C GLY A 12 -15.63 -8.79 26.29
N TRP A 13 -16.40 -7.81 25.81
CA TRP A 13 -16.62 -7.58 24.38
C TRP A 13 -15.35 -7.18 23.64
N ILE A 14 -14.51 -6.33 24.24
CA ILE A 14 -13.21 -5.95 23.68
C ILE A 14 -12.30 -7.18 23.58
N LEU A 15 -12.22 -7.98 24.64
CA LEU A 15 -11.39 -9.19 24.65
C LEU A 15 -11.85 -10.20 23.59
N ALA A 16 -13.16 -10.42 23.48
CA ALA A 16 -13.74 -11.29 22.45
C ALA A 16 -13.46 -10.78 21.03
N GLY A 17 -13.54 -9.46 20.81
CA GLY A 17 -13.17 -8.83 19.54
C GLY A 17 -11.68 -9.02 19.21
N VAL A 18 -10.80 -8.84 20.18
CA VAL A 18 -9.35 -9.07 20.02
C VAL A 18 -9.06 -10.53 19.69
N ILE A 19 -9.70 -11.48 20.38
CA ILE A 19 -9.56 -12.91 20.11
C ILE A 19 -10.05 -13.24 18.70
N LEU A 20 -11.20 -12.71 18.28
CA LEU A 20 -11.73 -12.90 16.93
C LEU A 20 -10.75 -12.40 15.86
N VAL A 21 -10.16 -11.22 16.06
CA VAL A 21 -9.17 -10.65 15.14
C VAL A 21 -7.90 -11.51 15.10
N ILE A 22 -7.38 -11.96 16.24
CA ILE A 22 -6.20 -12.83 16.31
C ILE A 22 -6.48 -14.18 15.64
N SER A 23 -7.64 -14.79 15.89
CA SER A 23 -8.05 -16.05 15.26
C SER A 23 -8.19 -15.90 13.76
N LEU A 24 -8.76 -14.79 13.28
CA LEU A 24 -8.89 -14.52 11.85
C LEU A 24 -7.52 -14.30 11.19
N MET A 25 -6.62 -13.58 11.86
CA MET A 25 -5.24 -13.39 11.39
C MET A 25 -4.45 -14.70 11.39
N SER A 26 -4.63 -15.56 12.39
CA SER A 26 -4.00 -16.88 12.46
C SER A 26 -4.51 -17.81 11.37
N ALA A 27 -5.82 -17.84 11.13
CA ALA A 27 -6.42 -18.59 10.03
C ALA A 27 -5.90 -18.11 8.67
N ALA A 28 -5.75 -16.79 8.48
CA ALA A 28 -5.17 -16.22 7.28
C ALA A 28 -3.70 -16.62 7.06
N ARG A 29 -2.91 -16.82 8.14
CA ARG A 29 -1.53 -17.30 8.04
C ARG A 29 -1.45 -18.77 7.62
N LEU A 30 -2.40 -19.62 8.06
CA LEU A 30 -2.44 -21.05 7.69
C LEU A 30 -2.74 -21.26 6.20
N THR A 31 -3.43 -20.32 5.55
CA THR A 31 -3.60 -20.33 4.09
C THR A 31 -2.37 -19.87 3.30
N VAL A 32 -1.41 -19.20 3.94
CA VAL A 32 -0.20 -18.68 3.29
C VAL A 32 0.95 -19.69 3.30
N ASP A 33 0.96 -20.64 4.23
CA ASP A 33 2.09 -21.57 4.43
C ASP A 33 2.04 -22.85 3.55
N GLN A 34 0.98 -23.04 2.74
CA GLN A 34 0.86 -24.15 1.78
C GLN A 34 1.12 -23.74 0.32
N GLY A 35 2.19 -22.99 0.08
CA GLY A 35 2.61 -22.59 -1.27
C GLY A 35 4.10 -22.83 -1.50
N HIS A 36 4.47 -24.05 -1.89
CA HIS A 36 5.82 -24.40 -2.30
C HIS A 36 6.37 -23.52 -3.44
N THR A 37 7.69 -23.36 -3.41
CA THR A 37 8.59 -22.77 -4.40
C THR A 37 8.28 -23.18 -5.86
N ALA A 38 7.90 -22.24 -6.73
CA ALA A 38 8.16 -22.28 -8.18
C ALA A 38 7.76 -20.95 -8.87
N SER A 39 8.72 -20.35 -9.58
CA SER A 39 8.55 -19.55 -10.81
C SER A 39 7.53 -18.40 -10.84
N GLY A 40 8.04 -17.16 -10.85
CA GLY A 40 7.62 -16.12 -11.81
C GLY A 40 6.14 -15.70 -11.89
N ARG A 41 5.32 -15.93 -10.86
CA ARG A 41 3.89 -15.58 -10.91
C ARG A 41 3.60 -14.28 -10.18
N THR A 42 3.24 -13.27 -10.96
CA THR A 42 2.77 -11.96 -10.51
C THR A 42 1.58 -12.11 -9.56
N TRP A 43 1.73 -11.57 -8.36
CA TRP A 43 0.80 -11.71 -7.25
C TRP A 43 -0.39 -10.75 -7.43
N TYR A 44 -1.35 -11.09 -8.29
CA TYR A 44 -2.63 -10.37 -8.41
C TYR A 44 -3.66 -10.98 -7.45
N TRP A 45 -3.76 -10.44 -6.22
CA TRP A 45 -4.94 -10.71 -5.38
C TRP A 45 -6.03 -9.70 -5.71
N SER A 46 -7.01 -10.15 -6.50
CA SER A 46 -8.11 -9.37 -7.10
C SER A 46 -9.31 -9.10 -6.18
N ARG A 47 -9.09 -8.92 -4.87
CA ARG A 47 -10.14 -8.43 -3.94
C ARG A 47 -9.61 -7.28 -3.10
N THR A 48 -9.22 -6.20 -3.78
CA THR A 48 -8.89 -4.95 -3.09
C THR A 48 -10.18 -4.26 -2.69
N ILE A 49 -10.45 -4.20 -1.38
CA ILE A 49 -11.51 -3.33 -0.84
C ILE A 49 -11.13 -1.90 -1.21
N LEU A 50 -12.02 -1.26 -1.96
CA LEU A 50 -11.81 0.06 -2.50
C LEU A 50 -11.95 1.16 -1.43
N PRO A 51 -11.36 2.34 -1.66
CA PRO A 51 -11.46 3.49 -0.75
C PRO A 51 -12.88 4.01 -0.47
N ASP A 52 -13.85 3.66 -1.31
CA ASP A 52 -15.27 4.01 -1.17
C ASP A 52 -16.03 3.09 -0.21
N HIS A 53 -15.40 2.02 0.30
CA HIS A 53 -16.05 1.04 1.16
C HIS A 53 -15.93 1.38 2.66
N VAL A 54 -16.99 1.12 3.44
CA VAL A 54 -17.07 1.41 4.89
C VAL A 54 -15.96 0.74 5.71
N LEU A 55 -15.48 -0.44 5.27
CA LEU A 55 -14.39 -1.17 5.93
C LEU A 55 -12.98 -0.71 5.50
N TYR A 56 -12.85 0.23 4.55
CA TYR A 56 -11.55 0.70 4.09
C TYR A 56 -10.68 1.32 5.19
N PRO A 57 -11.23 2.11 6.15
CA PRO A 57 -10.44 2.62 7.28
C PRO A 57 -9.81 1.51 8.12
N LEU A 58 -10.51 0.38 8.31
CA LEU A 58 -9.97 -0.76 9.06
C LEU A 58 -8.76 -1.36 8.35
N LEU A 59 -8.81 -1.49 7.02
CA LEU A 59 -7.66 -1.94 6.25
C LEU A 59 -6.48 -0.97 6.33
N MET A 60 -6.73 0.34 6.32
CA MET A 60 -5.65 1.32 6.51
C MET A 60 -4.99 1.18 7.88
N VAL A 61 -5.75 0.85 8.92
CA VAL A 61 -5.20 0.58 10.26
C VAL A 61 -4.34 -0.68 10.25
N VAL A 62 -4.81 -1.78 9.66
CA VAL A 62 -4.01 -3.01 9.52
C VAL A 62 -2.74 -2.75 8.71
N ASP A 63 -2.87 -2.01 7.60
CA ASP A 63 -1.76 -1.68 6.73
C ASP A 63 -0.68 -0.88 7.49
N ARG A 64 -1.12 0.06 8.34
CA ARG A 64 -0.26 0.86 9.21
C ARG A 64 0.40 0.04 10.30
N LEU A 65 -0.35 -0.82 11.00
CA LEU A 65 0.18 -1.71 12.02
C LEU A 65 1.25 -2.63 11.45
N ALA A 66 1.05 -3.17 10.25
CA ALA A 66 2.06 -3.98 9.58
C ALA A 66 3.36 -3.19 9.34
N LEU A 67 3.29 -1.93 8.91
CA LEU A 67 4.48 -1.09 8.71
C LEU A 67 5.17 -0.71 10.02
N GLU A 68 4.40 -0.44 11.09
CA GLU A 68 4.95 -0.06 12.40
C GLU A 68 5.56 -1.24 13.16
N THR A 69 5.03 -2.45 12.94
CA THR A 69 5.52 -3.67 13.62
C THR A 69 6.66 -4.36 12.87
N THR A 70 6.88 -4.04 11.60
CA THR A 70 8.00 -4.59 10.82
C THR A 70 9.25 -3.77 11.07
N SER A 71 10.29 -4.39 11.63
CA SER A 71 11.58 -3.70 11.88
C SER A 71 12.59 -3.87 10.75
N ASP A 72 12.47 -4.93 9.94
CA ASP A 72 13.39 -5.20 8.83
C ASP A 72 13.15 -4.24 7.65
N PRO A 73 14.13 -3.41 7.25
CA PRO A 73 13.96 -2.41 6.21
C PRO A 73 13.64 -3.03 4.84
N LYS A 74 14.22 -4.19 4.54
CA LYS A 74 13.94 -4.92 3.31
C LYS A 74 12.47 -5.33 3.23
N THR A 75 11.94 -5.93 4.29
CA THR A 75 10.52 -6.32 4.38
C THR A 75 9.61 -5.10 4.30
N ARG A 76 9.95 -3.99 4.96
CA ARG A 76 9.18 -2.74 4.87
C ARG A 76 9.09 -2.20 3.45
N VAL A 77 10.20 -2.23 2.69
CA VAL A 77 10.22 -1.86 1.27
C VAL A 77 9.25 -2.71 0.45
N TYR A 78 9.24 -4.03 0.64
CA TYR A 78 8.27 -4.90 -0.06
C TYR A 78 6.83 -4.55 0.29
N ILE A 79 6.53 -4.30 1.57
CA ILE A 79 5.20 -3.91 2.02
C ILE A 79 4.76 -2.59 1.38
N GLN A 80 5.64 -1.58 1.37
CA GLN A 80 5.38 -0.27 0.78
C GLN A 80 5.14 -0.37 -0.73
N VAL A 81 5.97 -1.12 -1.47
CA VAL A 81 5.78 -1.37 -2.90
C VAL A 81 4.44 -2.05 -3.16
N ASN A 82 4.07 -3.06 -2.36
CA ASN A 82 2.78 -3.73 -2.47
C ASN A 82 1.60 -2.79 -2.19
N TYR A 83 1.72 -1.91 -1.19
CA TYR A 83 0.69 -0.91 -0.93
C TYR A 83 0.56 0.06 -2.09
N SER A 84 1.66 0.57 -2.64
CA SER A 84 1.61 1.41 -3.83
C SER A 84 0.83 0.73 -4.94
N TYR A 85 1.17 -0.51 -5.27
CA TYR A 85 0.48 -1.29 -6.30
C TYR A 85 -1.03 -1.43 -6.06
N ARG A 86 -1.44 -1.77 -4.83
CA ARG A 86 -2.86 -1.87 -4.46
C ARG A 86 -3.59 -0.54 -4.65
N ARG A 87 -2.94 0.60 -4.35
CA ARG A 87 -3.54 1.94 -4.50
C ARG A 87 -3.62 2.33 -5.97
N THR A 88 -2.60 2.04 -6.77
CA THR A 88 -2.64 2.22 -8.22
C THR A 88 -3.83 1.49 -8.86
N GLN A 89 -4.02 0.21 -8.52
CA GLN A 89 -5.16 -0.57 -9.01
C GLN A 89 -6.51 -0.01 -8.52
N SER A 90 -6.59 0.40 -7.25
CA SER A 90 -7.81 1.01 -6.71
C SER A 90 -8.15 2.32 -7.42
N ALA A 91 -7.15 3.14 -7.75
CA ALA A 91 -7.35 4.40 -8.47
C ALA A 91 -7.91 4.18 -9.87
N LEU A 92 -7.44 3.15 -10.59
CA LEU A 92 -8.00 2.76 -11.89
C LEU A 92 -9.49 2.41 -11.77
N THR A 93 -9.85 1.57 -10.80
CA THR A 93 -11.26 1.24 -10.56
C THR A 93 -12.10 2.45 -10.15
N LEU A 94 -11.53 3.40 -9.41
CA LEU A 94 -12.21 4.64 -9.05
C LEU A 94 -12.45 5.55 -10.26
N ILE A 95 -11.51 5.60 -11.20
CA ILE A 95 -11.68 6.29 -12.48
C ILE A 95 -12.84 5.66 -13.27
N GLU A 96 -12.87 4.33 -13.38
CA GLU A 96 -13.96 3.59 -14.05
C GLU A 96 -15.33 3.85 -13.41
N LYS A 97 -15.35 4.10 -12.09
CA LYS A 97 -16.54 4.46 -11.32
C LYS A 97 -16.92 5.94 -11.40
N ASN A 98 -16.28 6.74 -12.25
CA ASN A 98 -16.46 8.19 -12.33
C ASN A 98 -16.20 8.91 -11.00
N GLN A 99 -15.20 8.46 -10.23
CA GLN A 99 -14.76 9.09 -8.98
C GLN A 99 -13.31 9.62 -9.10
N PRO A 100 -13.05 10.58 -10.01
CA PRO A 100 -11.69 11.05 -10.31
C PRO A 100 -11.00 11.72 -9.12
N GLU A 101 -11.71 12.49 -8.30
CA GLU A 101 -11.12 13.11 -7.10
C GLU A 101 -10.58 12.05 -6.12
N LEU A 102 -11.37 11.01 -5.86
CA LEU A 102 -10.95 9.91 -4.98
C LEU A 102 -9.80 9.10 -5.62
N ALA A 103 -9.82 8.92 -6.94
CA ALA A 103 -8.73 8.30 -7.67
C ALA A 103 -7.43 9.10 -7.55
N LEU A 104 -7.47 10.43 -7.68
CA LEU A 104 -6.31 11.31 -7.51
C LEU A 104 -5.71 11.15 -6.12
N THR A 105 -6.53 11.23 -5.06
CA THR A 105 -6.04 11.03 -3.68
C THR A 105 -5.49 9.63 -3.43
N THR A 106 -5.92 8.64 -4.22
CA THR A 106 -5.44 7.27 -4.14
C THR A 106 -4.09 7.12 -4.86
N LEU A 107 -3.92 7.76 -6.01
CA LEU A 107 -2.63 7.83 -6.73
C LEU A 107 -1.56 8.57 -5.91
N THR A 108 -1.91 9.69 -5.25
CA THR A 108 -0.97 10.42 -4.39
C THR A 108 -0.48 9.54 -3.23
N LYS A 109 -1.35 8.70 -2.66
CA LYS A 109 -0.97 7.71 -1.65
C LYS A 109 -0.07 6.63 -2.22
N ALA A 110 -0.31 6.17 -3.45
CA ALA A 110 0.57 5.20 -4.11
C ALA A 110 1.99 5.76 -4.25
N GLN A 111 2.12 6.99 -4.76
CA GLN A 111 3.39 7.69 -4.88
C GLN A 111 4.09 7.82 -3.52
N LYS A 112 3.36 8.22 -2.48
CA LYS A 112 3.93 8.37 -1.13
C LYS A 112 4.58 7.08 -0.61
N TYR A 113 3.96 5.92 -0.86
CA TYR A 113 4.58 4.65 -0.46
C TYR A 113 5.86 4.34 -1.24
N LEU A 114 5.92 4.68 -2.53
CA LEU A 114 7.17 4.54 -3.31
C LEU A 114 8.24 5.52 -2.84
N ASN A 115 7.88 6.75 -2.48
CA ASN A 115 8.83 7.72 -1.92
C ASN A 115 9.44 7.21 -0.62
N GLN A 116 8.62 6.60 0.24
CA GLN A 116 9.07 5.95 1.47
C GLN A 116 9.98 4.76 1.17
N ALA A 117 9.62 3.91 0.22
CA ALA A 117 10.41 2.75 -0.16
C ALA A 117 11.77 3.13 -0.75
N ALA A 118 11.81 4.12 -1.63
CA ALA A 118 13.04 4.65 -2.21
C ALA A 118 13.95 5.22 -1.11
N THR A 119 13.40 6.07 -0.25
CA THR A 119 14.15 6.68 0.86
C THR A 119 14.72 5.61 1.79
N GLU A 120 13.89 4.64 2.18
CA GLU A 120 14.28 3.56 3.07
C GLU A 120 15.36 2.66 2.45
N ALA A 121 15.22 2.32 1.17
CA ALA A 121 16.23 1.55 0.44
C ALA A 121 17.58 2.27 0.32
N LEU A 122 17.56 3.59 0.15
CA LEU A 122 18.77 4.42 0.11
C LEU A 122 19.42 4.53 1.50
N VAL A 123 18.64 4.83 2.54
CA VAL A 123 19.14 5.01 3.92
C VAL A 123 19.67 3.70 4.52
N ALA A 124 18.98 2.59 4.28
CA ALA A 124 19.39 1.27 4.78
C ALA A 124 20.39 0.57 3.83
N GLU A 125 20.86 1.25 2.79
CA GLU A 125 21.81 0.74 1.78
C GLU A 125 21.42 -0.65 1.26
N LEU A 126 20.14 -0.83 0.93
CA LEU A 126 19.63 -2.12 0.48
C LEU A 126 20.28 -2.56 -0.82
N ALA A 127 20.26 -3.88 -1.06
CA ALA A 127 20.89 -4.46 -2.23
C ALA A 127 20.17 -4.05 -3.54
N ILE A 128 20.88 -4.28 -4.65
CA ILE A 128 20.41 -3.94 -6.00
C ILE A 128 19.02 -4.50 -6.33
N PRO A 129 18.65 -5.75 -5.95
CA PRO A 129 17.32 -6.29 -6.25
C PRO A 129 16.17 -5.46 -5.67
N GLU A 130 16.30 -4.98 -4.44
CA GLU A 130 15.30 -4.15 -3.77
C GLU A 130 15.17 -2.78 -4.43
N LYS A 131 16.30 -2.15 -4.79
CA LYS A 131 16.29 -0.88 -5.52
C LYS A 131 15.65 -1.03 -6.91
N ARG A 132 15.96 -2.10 -7.64
CA ARG A 132 15.33 -2.42 -8.94
C ARG A 132 13.84 -2.68 -8.84
N LEU A 133 13.37 -3.29 -7.74
CA LEU A 133 11.95 -3.46 -7.49
C LEU A 133 11.23 -2.11 -7.39
N ILE A 134 11.81 -1.16 -6.67
CA ILE A 134 11.23 0.18 -6.50
C ILE A 134 11.19 0.93 -7.82
N ILE A 135 12.29 0.91 -8.60
CA ILE A 135 12.34 1.53 -9.95
C ILE A 135 11.21 0.99 -10.83
N LYS A 136 11.05 -0.34 -10.91
CA LYS A 136 9.95 -0.94 -11.68
C LYS A 136 8.55 -0.53 -11.19
N ALA A 137 8.40 -0.32 -9.89
CA ALA A 137 7.13 0.12 -9.31
C ALA A 137 6.84 1.60 -9.64
N ILE A 138 7.87 2.45 -9.68
CA ILE A 138 7.78 3.84 -10.16
C ILE A 138 7.38 3.88 -11.63
N ASP A 139 8.05 3.10 -12.48
CA ASP A 139 7.70 2.96 -13.91
C ASP A 139 6.23 2.57 -14.11
N HIS A 140 5.77 1.57 -13.34
CA HIS A 140 4.39 1.12 -13.41
C HIS A 140 3.39 2.21 -13.02
N LEU A 141 3.65 2.93 -11.92
CA LEU A 141 2.78 4.02 -11.47
C LEU A 141 2.74 5.17 -12.48
N ASN A 142 3.89 5.52 -13.07
CA ASN A 142 3.98 6.55 -14.12
C ASN A 142 3.18 6.14 -15.36
N SER A 143 3.33 4.90 -15.82
CA SER A 143 2.57 4.37 -16.95
C SER A 143 1.06 4.40 -16.73
N VAL A 144 0.61 4.01 -15.52
CA VAL A 144 -0.81 4.08 -15.15
C VAL A 144 -1.30 5.53 -15.10
N THR A 145 -0.51 6.42 -14.51
CA THR A 145 -0.85 7.84 -14.40
C THR A 145 -1.00 8.48 -15.77
N ASP A 146 -0.08 8.19 -16.70
CA ASP A 146 -0.11 8.70 -18.08
C ASP A 146 -1.37 8.25 -18.83
N GLY A 147 -1.75 6.97 -18.68
CA GLY A 147 -3.00 6.44 -19.26
C GLY A 147 -4.26 7.05 -18.64
N ALA A 148 -4.18 7.49 -17.39
CA ALA A 148 -5.31 8.05 -16.65
C ALA A 148 -5.50 9.57 -16.83
N LEU A 149 -4.49 10.30 -17.32
CA LEU A 149 -4.52 11.77 -17.48
C LEU A 149 -5.81 12.33 -18.13
N PRO A 150 -6.39 11.72 -19.18
CA PRO A 150 -7.61 12.24 -19.80
C PRO A 150 -8.82 12.28 -18.85
N SER A 151 -8.83 11.43 -17.82
CA SER A 151 -9.91 11.30 -16.83
C SER A 151 -9.88 12.38 -15.74
N PHE A 152 -8.83 13.20 -15.72
CA PHE A 152 -8.58 14.22 -14.70
C PHE A 152 -8.76 15.63 -15.26
N THR A 153 -9.13 16.58 -14.38
CA THR A 153 -9.21 18.00 -14.73
C THR A 153 -7.81 18.58 -15.00
N THR A 154 -7.73 19.74 -15.64
CA THR A 154 -6.44 20.42 -15.87
C THR A 154 -5.67 20.68 -14.57
N TYR A 155 -6.38 21.01 -13.50
CA TYR A 155 -5.80 21.21 -12.18
C TYR A 155 -5.19 19.91 -11.62
N ASP A 156 -5.97 18.82 -11.63
CA ASP A 156 -5.55 17.51 -11.15
C ASP A 156 -4.35 16.95 -11.93
N ARG A 157 -4.28 17.22 -13.24
CA ARG A 157 -3.13 16.87 -14.07
C ARG A 157 -1.85 17.57 -13.61
N GLY A 158 -1.95 18.81 -13.13
CA GLY A 158 -0.83 19.53 -12.54
C GLY A 158 -0.28 18.82 -11.31
N VAL A 159 -1.17 18.34 -10.43
CA VAL A 159 -0.79 17.53 -9.25
C VAL A 159 -0.10 16.23 -9.66
N LEU A 160 -0.63 15.53 -10.66
CA LEU A 160 -0.02 14.29 -11.16
C LEU A 160 1.37 14.54 -11.80
N GLN A 161 1.56 15.67 -12.46
CA GLN A 161 2.87 16.06 -12.99
C GLN A 161 3.87 16.37 -11.89
N GLU A 162 3.46 17.03 -10.81
CA GLU A 162 4.32 17.27 -9.65
C GLU A 162 4.77 15.96 -8.99
N LEU A 163 3.84 15.03 -8.75
CA LEU A 163 4.14 13.70 -8.23
C LEU A 163 5.13 12.93 -9.12
N ARG A 164 4.98 13.07 -10.43
CA ARG A 164 5.89 12.46 -11.41
C ARG A 164 7.30 13.06 -11.31
N GLN A 165 7.43 14.38 -11.15
CA GLN A 165 8.73 15.03 -10.97
C GLN A 165 9.44 14.51 -9.70
N GLU A 166 8.71 14.36 -8.60
CA GLU A 166 9.26 13.75 -7.38
C GLU A 166 9.72 12.31 -7.62
N ALA A 167 8.93 11.51 -8.36
CA ALA A 167 9.26 10.13 -8.67
C ALA A 167 10.55 10.01 -9.49
N VAL A 168 10.73 10.87 -10.50
CA VAL A 168 11.92 10.91 -11.35
C VAL A 168 13.17 11.19 -10.53
N VAL A 169 13.13 12.18 -9.63
CA VAL A 169 14.27 12.51 -8.77
C VAL A 169 14.68 11.33 -7.88
N LEU A 170 13.72 10.57 -7.36
CA LEU A 170 14.01 9.40 -6.54
C LEU A 170 14.51 8.21 -7.35
N GLU A 171 13.96 8.02 -8.54
CA GLU A 171 14.40 7.01 -9.49
C GLU A 171 15.86 7.24 -9.90
N GLU A 172 16.23 8.47 -10.26
CA GLU A 172 17.60 8.86 -10.58
C GLU A 172 18.57 8.55 -9.43
N LYS A 173 18.20 8.91 -8.19
CA LYS A 173 19.00 8.59 -7.00
C LYS A 173 19.18 7.08 -6.79
N LEU A 174 18.12 6.30 -7.02
CA LEU A 174 18.20 4.84 -6.94
C LEU A 174 19.13 4.28 -8.02
N ILE A 175 18.98 4.74 -9.27
CA ILE A 175 19.81 4.32 -10.41
C ILE A 175 21.28 4.64 -10.14
N ASP A 176 21.59 5.85 -9.70
CA ASP A 176 22.97 6.26 -9.41
C ASP A 176 23.59 5.46 -8.27
N SER A 177 22.80 5.04 -7.29
CA SER A 177 23.26 4.18 -6.19
C SER A 177 23.49 2.70 -6.57
N ILE A 178 23.24 2.32 -7.83
CA ILE A 178 23.43 0.96 -8.36
C ILE A 178 24.59 0.92 -9.37
N LYS A 179 25.02 2.07 -9.89
CA LYS A 179 26.18 2.21 -10.78
C LYS A 179 27.47 2.03 -9.99
#